data_AF-A0A4P2QRN9-F1
#
_entry.id   AF-A0A4P2QRN9-F1
#
_cell.length_a   1.000
_cell.length_b   1.000
_cell.length_c   1.000
_cell.angle_alpha   90.00
_cell.angle_beta   90.00
_cell.angle_gamma   90.00
#
_symmetry.space_group_name_H-M   'P 1'
#
loop_
_entity.id
_entity.type
_entity.pdbx_description
1 polymer ?
#
loop_
_entity_poly.entity_id
_entity_poly.type
_entity_poly.pdbx_seq_one_letter_code
_entity_poly.pdbx_strand_id
1 'polypeptide(L)'
;MKARTINALILAAATALSGPAAAAVPITMTHQGRLFDAAGRPIDDTLEVVFAFYDALDAAVPIWSEVHTVTFDHGYFSVDLGELTPVGKPVFEGAARYLGIRVGEDPEMIPRARIASVPYALLASNVAGDITPSSISVGGRLVIDSGGTWVGAPVGLQGPPGPAGPSGPAGPPGGPGEPGPPGGPGEPGPPGEPGEPGPPGIPGPAGPPGPAGVVSSTSVSGMGADPRATLQFLAAPATVSVTGPGQRVFVVSNKALGAAASPADRLFLWICSQPIEPVGDIHPTGTGVYALRVPANTSVSMGLSAVLSLPPGQYNVGLCGSSESPFWTNNDYSYTSAVVAME
;
A
#
# COMPACT_ATOMS: atom_id res chain seq x y z
N MET A 1 -57.97 -43.41 -32.70
CA MET A 1 -57.04 -44.53 -32.45
C MET A 1 -55.64 -43.94 -32.31
N LYS A 2 -54.95 -44.23 -31.20
CA LYS A 2 -53.60 -43.76 -30.88
C LYS A 2 -52.58 -44.45 -31.80
N ALA A 3 -51.56 -43.74 -32.26
CA ALA A 3 -50.28 -44.34 -32.61
C ALA A 3 -49.19 -43.56 -31.86
N ARG A 4 -48.67 -44.20 -30.81
CA ARG A 4 -47.55 -43.74 -29.98
C ARG A 4 -46.29 -44.38 -30.57
N THR A 5 -45.28 -43.59 -30.88
CA THR A 5 -43.93 -44.08 -31.25
C THR A 5 -42.97 -43.89 -30.08
N ILE A 6 -42.13 -44.90 -29.87
CA ILE A 6 -41.28 -45.16 -28.70
C ILE A 6 -39.90 -44.50 -28.88
N ASN A 7 -39.40 -43.90 -27.79
CA ASN A 7 -38.07 -43.33 -27.61
C ASN A 7 -36.94 -44.34 -27.83
N ALA A 8 -35.85 -43.90 -28.46
CA ALA A 8 -34.51 -44.41 -28.19
C ALA A 8 -33.62 -43.23 -27.79
N LEU A 9 -33.47 -43.00 -26.49
CA LEU A 9 -32.52 -42.05 -25.94
C LEU A 9 -31.15 -42.75 -25.92
N ILE A 10 -30.26 -42.40 -26.86
CA ILE A 10 -28.85 -42.83 -26.79
C ILE A 10 -28.21 -41.98 -25.70
N LEU A 11 -28.02 -42.58 -24.52
CA LEU A 11 -27.23 -41.99 -23.44
C LEU A 11 -25.75 -42.12 -23.81
N ALA A 12 -25.20 -41.12 -24.49
CA ALA A 12 -23.76 -40.97 -24.62
C ALA A 12 -23.22 -40.62 -23.22
N ALA A 13 -22.58 -41.58 -22.57
CA ALA A 13 -21.86 -41.35 -21.33
C ALA A 13 -20.67 -40.43 -21.63
N ALA A 14 -20.86 -39.12 -21.47
CA ALA A 14 -19.77 -38.17 -21.39
C ALA A 14 -19.01 -38.45 -20.08
N THR A 15 -17.91 -39.18 -20.17
CA THR A 15 -16.91 -39.24 -19.11
C THR A 15 -16.39 -37.83 -18.90
N ALA A 16 -16.95 -37.13 -17.91
CA ALA A 16 -16.41 -35.87 -17.43
C ALA A 16 -15.04 -36.15 -16.83
N LEU A 17 -13.98 -35.80 -17.55
CA LEU A 17 -12.65 -35.64 -16.98
C LEU A 17 -12.75 -34.52 -15.95
N SER A 18 -12.86 -34.89 -14.68
CA SER A 18 -12.69 -33.98 -13.55
C SER A 18 -11.23 -33.55 -13.51
N GLY A 19 -10.89 -32.52 -14.29
CA GLY A 19 -9.66 -31.76 -14.08
C GLY A 19 -9.74 -31.04 -12.73
N PRO A 20 -8.61 -30.79 -12.05
CA PRO A 20 -8.61 -29.96 -10.87
C PRO A 20 -9.09 -28.56 -11.26
N ALA A 21 -10.29 -28.19 -10.84
CA ALA A 21 -10.71 -26.80 -10.83
C ALA A 21 -9.88 -26.11 -9.74
N ALA A 22 -8.73 -25.54 -10.13
CA ALA A 22 -8.08 -24.54 -9.31
C ALA A 22 -9.03 -23.33 -9.30
N ALA A 23 -9.89 -23.26 -8.30
CA ALA A 23 -10.67 -22.06 -8.02
C ALA A 23 -9.66 -20.98 -7.61
N ALA A 24 -9.19 -20.20 -8.58
CA ALA A 24 -8.45 -18.99 -8.30
C ALA A 24 -9.37 -18.11 -7.45
N VAL A 25 -8.88 -17.65 -6.29
CA VAL A 25 -9.59 -16.63 -5.50
C VAL A 25 -9.81 -15.44 -6.43
N PRO A 26 -11.06 -15.05 -6.74
CA PRO A 26 -11.31 -13.91 -7.61
C PRO A 26 -10.60 -12.69 -7.03
N ILE A 27 -9.82 -12.01 -7.85
CA ILE A 27 -9.19 -10.75 -7.46
C ILE A 27 -10.34 -9.75 -7.39
N THR A 28 -10.75 -9.38 -6.18
CA THR A 28 -11.77 -8.37 -5.95
C THR A 28 -11.14 -7.03 -5.60
N MET A 29 -11.84 -5.94 -5.93
CA MET A 29 -11.44 -4.59 -5.57
C MET A 29 -12.64 -3.83 -5.00
N THR A 30 -12.55 -3.40 -3.75
CA THR A 30 -13.59 -2.57 -3.15
C THR A 30 -13.64 -1.20 -3.81
N HIS A 31 -14.83 -0.79 -4.25
CA HIS A 31 -15.12 0.54 -4.73
C HIS A 31 -16.20 1.19 -3.85
N GLN A 32 -15.93 2.41 -3.41
CA GLN A 32 -16.79 3.16 -2.50
C GLN A 32 -17.06 4.55 -3.06
N GLY A 33 -18.23 5.10 -2.75
CA GLY A 33 -18.59 6.43 -3.20
C GLY A 33 -19.85 6.96 -2.54
N ARG A 34 -20.27 8.13 -3.01
CA ARG A 34 -21.52 8.76 -2.59
C ARG A 34 -22.28 9.30 -3.80
N LEU A 35 -23.54 8.92 -3.92
CA LEU A 35 -24.43 9.29 -5.01
C LEU A 35 -25.41 10.39 -4.57
N PHE A 36 -25.59 11.38 -5.44
CA PHE A 36 -26.52 12.48 -5.27
C PHE A 36 -27.43 12.60 -6.50
N ASP A 37 -28.66 13.07 -6.30
CA ASP A 37 -29.54 13.46 -7.39
C ASP A 37 -29.12 14.81 -8.01
N ALA A 38 -29.82 15.23 -9.07
CA ALA A 38 -29.57 16.51 -9.74
C ALA A 38 -29.82 17.75 -8.85
N ALA A 39 -30.54 17.59 -7.75
CA ALA A 39 -30.78 18.64 -6.74
C ALA A 39 -29.73 18.63 -5.62
N GLY A 40 -28.71 17.76 -5.70
CA GLY A 40 -27.65 17.62 -4.70
C GLY A 40 -28.09 16.90 -3.44
N ARG A 41 -29.24 16.21 -3.47
CA ARG A 41 -29.73 15.42 -2.33
C ARG A 41 -29.15 14.00 -2.43
N PRO A 42 -28.69 13.43 -1.31
CA PRO A 42 -28.21 12.06 -1.30
C PRO A 42 -29.34 11.09 -1.72
N ILE A 43 -28.98 10.04 -2.45
CA ILE A 43 -29.91 8.96 -2.81
C ILE A 43 -30.03 7.98 -1.63
N ASP A 44 -31.27 7.66 -1.24
CA ASP A 44 -31.63 6.68 -0.21
C ASP A 44 -32.55 5.61 -0.83
N ASP A 45 -32.01 4.85 -1.79
CA ASP A 45 -32.75 3.85 -2.56
C ASP A 45 -31.86 2.66 -2.93
N THR A 46 -32.44 1.60 -3.49
CA THR A 46 -31.71 0.48 -4.08
C THR A 46 -31.82 0.52 -5.59
N LEU A 47 -30.68 0.73 -6.27
CA LEU A 47 -30.62 0.88 -7.73
C LEU A 47 -29.65 -0.13 -8.33
N GLU A 48 -29.90 -0.53 -9.58
CA GLU A 48 -28.89 -1.25 -10.36
C GLU A 48 -27.80 -0.27 -10.82
N VAL A 49 -26.54 -0.66 -10.60
CA VAL A 49 -25.37 0.13 -10.96
C VAL A 49 -24.46 -0.73 -11.81
N VAL A 50 -24.12 -0.23 -12.99
CA VAL A 50 -23.14 -0.85 -13.88
C VAL A 50 -21.79 -0.20 -13.64
N PHE A 51 -20.81 -1.01 -13.26
CA PHE A 51 -19.41 -0.62 -13.15
C PHE A 51 -18.66 -1.17 -14.35
N ALA A 52 -17.85 -0.33 -14.97
CA ALA A 52 -17.11 -0.69 -16.18
C ALA A 52 -15.69 -0.15 -16.18
N PHE A 53 -14.74 -0.94 -16.64
CA PHE A 53 -13.37 -0.50 -16.84
C PHE A 53 -13.10 -0.25 -18.32
N TYR A 54 -12.31 0.80 -18.55
CA TYR A 54 -11.88 1.23 -19.88
C TYR A 54 -10.37 1.44 -19.91
N ASP A 55 -9.79 1.24 -21.10
CA ASP A 55 -8.39 1.47 -21.42
C ASP A 55 -8.09 2.96 -21.71
N ALA A 56 -9.08 3.72 -22.15
CA ALA A 56 -9.00 5.17 -22.36
C ALA A 56 -10.23 5.92 -21.81
N LEU A 57 -10.07 7.23 -21.57
CA LEU A 57 -11.12 8.09 -21.01
C LEU A 57 -12.36 8.14 -21.91
N ASP A 58 -12.15 8.12 -23.22
CA ASP A 58 -13.15 8.24 -24.30
C ASP A 58 -13.44 6.91 -25.03
N ALA A 59 -12.94 5.79 -24.52
CA ALA A 59 -13.18 4.48 -25.13
C ALA A 59 -14.68 4.14 -25.17
N ALA A 60 -15.16 3.73 -26.34
CA ALA A 60 -16.59 3.44 -26.55
C ALA A 60 -17.04 2.09 -25.95
N VAL A 61 -16.11 1.15 -25.76
CA VAL A 61 -16.41 -0.22 -25.30
C VAL A 61 -15.61 -0.52 -24.05
N PRO A 62 -16.23 -1.03 -22.98
CA PRO A 62 -15.50 -1.42 -21.78
C PRO A 62 -14.70 -2.71 -22.00
N ILE A 63 -13.53 -2.77 -21.39
CA ILE A 63 -12.69 -3.99 -21.36
C ILE A 63 -13.20 -4.99 -20.33
N TRP A 64 -14.02 -4.53 -19.38
CA TRP A 64 -14.67 -5.32 -18.36
C TRP A 64 -15.88 -4.56 -17.82
N SER A 65 -16.94 -5.26 -17.46
CA SER A 65 -18.10 -4.66 -16.81
C SER A 65 -18.82 -5.67 -15.93
N GLU A 66 -19.48 -5.18 -14.90
CA GLU A 66 -20.44 -5.96 -14.12
C GLU A 66 -21.57 -5.08 -13.59
N VAL A 67 -22.66 -5.73 -13.19
CA VAL A 67 -23.88 -5.08 -12.71
C VAL A 67 -24.10 -5.49 -11.26
N HIS A 68 -24.27 -4.50 -10.39
CA HIS A 68 -24.59 -4.69 -8.97
C HIS A 68 -25.94 -4.09 -8.65
N THR A 69 -26.69 -4.75 -7.79
CA THR A 69 -27.83 -4.14 -7.10
C THR A 69 -27.29 -3.47 -5.83
N VAL A 70 -27.27 -2.14 -5.81
CA VAL A 70 -26.63 -1.34 -4.75
C VAL A 70 -27.69 -0.62 -3.93
N THR A 71 -27.70 -0.86 -2.63
CA THR A 71 -28.48 -0.06 -1.67
C THR A 71 -27.65 1.12 -1.21
N PHE A 72 -28.16 2.33 -1.45
CA PHE A 72 -27.56 3.58 -1.01
C PHE A 72 -28.16 3.99 0.33
N ASP A 73 -27.30 4.44 1.24
CA ASP A 73 -27.68 4.97 2.55
C ASP A 73 -27.03 6.34 2.74
N HIS A 74 -27.87 7.38 2.78
CA HIS A 74 -27.51 8.78 2.66
C HIS A 74 -26.55 9.03 1.50
N GLY A 75 -26.79 8.33 0.38
CA GLY A 75 -25.98 8.34 -0.84
C GLY A 75 -24.76 7.44 -0.80
N TYR A 76 -24.32 6.95 0.37
CA TYR A 76 -23.11 6.15 0.47
C TYR A 76 -23.31 4.72 -0.04
N PHE A 77 -22.26 4.16 -0.65
CA PHE A 77 -22.22 2.77 -1.05
C PHE A 77 -20.80 2.17 -0.97
N SER A 78 -20.73 0.84 -0.88
CA SER A 78 -19.51 0.05 -0.97
C SER A 78 -19.80 -1.24 -1.72
N VAL A 79 -19.07 -1.50 -2.81
CA VAL A 79 -19.21 -2.70 -3.64
C VAL A 79 -17.85 -3.36 -3.82
N ASP A 80 -17.82 -4.69 -3.90
CA ASP A 80 -16.60 -5.43 -4.21
C ASP A 80 -16.62 -5.81 -5.68
N LEU A 81 -15.80 -5.12 -6.48
CA LEU A 81 -15.74 -5.34 -7.91
C LEU A 81 -14.98 -6.61 -8.23
N GLY A 82 -15.52 -7.44 -9.13
CA GLY A 82 -14.90 -8.72 -9.51
C GLY A 82 -15.43 -9.94 -8.76
N GLU A 83 -16.38 -9.75 -7.85
CA GLU A 83 -17.09 -10.85 -7.18
C GLU A 83 -18.04 -11.57 -8.14
N LEU A 84 -18.73 -10.82 -9.01
CA LEU A 84 -19.70 -11.35 -9.96
C LEU A 84 -19.05 -11.71 -11.30
N THR A 85 -18.22 -10.80 -11.82
CA THR A 85 -17.43 -11.05 -13.04
C THR A 85 -15.95 -10.96 -12.69
N PRO A 86 -15.23 -12.09 -12.49
CA PRO A 86 -13.85 -12.08 -12.04
C PRO A 86 -12.96 -11.09 -12.80
N VAL A 87 -12.27 -10.22 -12.07
CA VAL A 87 -11.38 -9.25 -12.71
C VAL A 87 -10.06 -9.95 -13.01
N GLY A 88 -9.88 -10.31 -14.28
CA GLY A 88 -8.68 -10.99 -14.75
C GLY A 88 -7.47 -10.05 -14.84
N LYS A 89 -6.27 -10.63 -14.82
CA LYS A 89 -5.00 -9.90 -15.05
C LYS A 89 -5.03 -8.94 -16.27
N PRO A 90 -5.62 -9.29 -17.44
CA PRO A 90 -5.65 -8.40 -18.60
C PRO A 90 -6.34 -7.06 -18.34
N VAL A 91 -7.28 -7.01 -17.39
CA VAL A 91 -8.02 -5.79 -17.05
C VAL A 91 -7.11 -4.75 -16.41
N PHE A 92 -6.07 -5.15 -15.67
CA PHE A 92 -5.15 -4.23 -14.99
C PHE A 92 -3.74 -4.18 -15.62
N GLU A 93 -3.48 -4.98 -16.66
CA GLU A 93 -2.21 -4.99 -17.40
C GLU A 93 -2.11 -3.79 -18.38
N GLY A 94 -1.36 -2.74 -18.02
CA GLY A 94 -1.08 -1.63 -18.95
C GLY A 94 -0.92 -0.29 -18.26
N ALA A 95 -1.21 0.80 -19.00
CA ALA A 95 -1.14 2.17 -18.50
C ALA A 95 -2.34 2.51 -17.58
N ALA A 96 -2.91 3.71 -17.69
CA ALA A 96 -4.07 4.12 -16.90
C ALA A 96 -5.30 3.22 -17.16
N ARG A 97 -6.17 3.10 -16.15
CA ARG A 97 -7.52 2.55 -16.29
C ARG A 97 -8.53 3.59 -15.87
N TYR A 98 -9.72 3.51 -16.45
CA TYR A 98 -10.81 4.44 -16.18
C TYR A 98 -12.03 3.65 -15.73
N LEU A 99 -12.61 4.06 -14.62
CA LEU A 99 -13.87 3.53 -14.10
C LEU A 99 -15.02 4.37 -14.61
N GLY A 100 -15.90 3.74 -15.37
CA GLY A 100 -17.23 4.25 -15.71
C GLY A 100 -18.28 3.69 -14.77
N ILE A 101 -19.26 4.53 -14.45
CA ILE A 101 -20.38 4.20 -13.55
C ILE A 101 -21.65 4.65 -14.25
N ARG A 102 -22.62 3.74 -14.37
CA ARG A 102 -23.96 4.04 -14.87
C ARG A 102 -25.00 3.56 -13.87
N VAL A 103 -25.94 4.42 -13.50
CA VAL A 103 -26.96 4.12 -12.49
C VAL A 103 -28.31 4.00 -13.19
N GLY A 104 -28.93 2.83 -13.10
CA GLY A 104 -30.18 2.52 -13.79
C GLY A 104 -30.13 2.85 -15.28
N GLU A 105 -31.10 3.64 -15.74
CA GLU A 105 -31.27 4.08 -17.13
C GLU A 105 -30.56 5.41 -17.45
N ASP A 106 -29.85 6.00 -16.49
CA ASP A 106 -29.14 7.26 -16.71
C ASP A 106 -27.99 7.08 -17.70
N PRO A 107 -27.57 8.14 -18.40
CA PRO A 107 -26.30 8.13 -19.13
C PRO A 107 -25.13 7.79 -18.20
N GLU A 108 -24.09 7.13 -18.74
CA GLU A 108 -22.86 6.87 -17.98
C GLU A 108 -22.25 8.19 -17.48
N MET A 109 -21.83 8.21 -16.22
CA MET A 109 -21.27 9.39 -15.59
C MET A 109 -19.95 9.79 -16.26
N ILE A 110 -19.85 11.06 -16.63
CA ILE A 110 -18.67 11.68 -17.25
C ILE A 110 -18.19 12.90 -16.44
N PRO A 111 -16.86 13.14 -16.34
CA PRO A 111 -15.78 12.32 -16.88
C PRO A 111 -15.57 11.04 -16.04
N ARG A 112 -15.11 9.96 -16.69
CA ARG A 112 -14.78 8.71 -16.01
C ARG A 112 -13.64 8.93 -15.00
N ALA A 113 -13.71 8.23 -13.86
CA ALA A 113 -12.71 8.34 -12.83
C ALA A 113 -11.44 7.57 -13.23
N ARG A 114 -10.27 8.21 -13.17
CA ARG A 114 -9.00 7.51 -13.40
C ARG A 114 -8.64 6.65 -12.19
N ILE A 115 -8.36 5.38 -12.44
CA ILE A 115 -7.82 4.45 -11.44
C ILE A 115 -6.30 4.62 -11.43
N ALA A 116 -5.76 4.98 -10.28
CA ALA A 116 -4.33 5.12 -10.05
C ALA A 116 -3.81 3.98 -9.18
N SER A 117 -2.54 3.62 -9.38
CA SER A 117 -1.85 2.70 -8.48
C SER A 117 -1.76 3.30 -7.08
N VAL A 118 -1.95 2.47 -6.05
CA VAL A 118 -1.68 2.87 -4.67
C VAL A 118 -0.17 3.08 -4.45
N PRO A 119 0.27 4.00 -3.57
CA PRO A 119 1.69 4.32 -3.42
C PRO A 119 2.58 3.10 -3.12
N TYR A 120 2.08 2.13 -2.35
CA TYR A 120 2.81 0.89 -2.06
C TYR A 120 2.93 -0.05 -3.27
N ALA A 121 1.99 0.01 -4.22
CA ALA A 121 2.05 -0.74 -5.47
C ALA A 121 3.08 -0.16 -6.47
N LEU A 122 3.47 1.11 -6.32
CA LEU A 122 4.52 1.72 -7.15
C LEU A 122 5.90 1.11 -6.91
N LEU A 123 6.11 0.48 -5.74
CA LEU A 123 7.35 -0.22 -5.39
C LEU A 123 7.36 -1.69 -5.84
N ALA A 124 6.22 -2.22 -6.29
CA ALA A 124 6.13 -3.58 -6.80
C ALA A 124 6.76 -3.64 -8.20
N SER A 125 8.06 -3.92 -8.26
CA SER A 125 8.81 -4.12 -9.51
C SER A 125 8.85 -5.58 -9.99
N ASN A 126 8.42 -6.53 -9.14
CA ASN A 126 8.66 -7.96 -9.31
C ASN A 126 7.36 -8.79 -9.18
N VAL A 127 7.41 -10.03 -9.69
CA VAL A 127 6.30 -10.98 -9.72
C VAL A 127 6.19 -11.71 -8.38
N ALA A 128 4.99 -11.70 -7.78
CA ALA A 128 4.61 -12.60 -6.71
C ALA A 128 3.65 -13.67 -7.26
N GLY A 129 4.07 -14.94 -7.21
CA GLY A 129 3.32 -16.09 -7.73
C GLY A 129 4.21 -17.05 -8.52
N ASP A 130 3.62 -18.11 -9.07
CA ASP A 130 4.33 -19.02 -9.96
C ASP A 130 4.88 -18.27 -11.16
N ILE A 131 6.18 -18.43 -11.38
CA ILE A 131 6.83 -18.05 -12.63
C ILE A 131 6.83 -19.34 -13.47
N THR A 132 6.06 -19.40 -14.55
CA THR A 132 5.98 -20.54 -15.48
C THR A 132 6.66 -20.27 -16.83
N PRO A 133 7.94 -19.86 -16.86
CA PRO A 133 8.61 -19.56 -18.11
C PRO A 133 9.07 -20.87 -18.77
N SER A 134 9.10 -20.90 -20.11
CA SER A 134 9.73 -21.98 -20.87
C SER A 134 11.26 -21.93 -20.81
N SER A 135 11.87 -20.94 -20.15
CA SER A 135 13.29 -20.88 -19.79
C SER A 135 13.59 -19.65 -18.92
N ILE A 136 14.63 -19.71 -18.08
CA ILE A 136 15.12 -18.54 -17.31
C ILE A 136 16.57 -18.26 -17.69
N SER A 137 16.90 -17.00 -17.98
CA SER A 137 18.27 -16.56 -18.27
C SER A 137 18.70 -15.44 -17.34
N VAL A 138 19.94 -15.46 -16.86
CA VAL A 138 20.55 -14.38 -16.06
C VAL A 138 21.73 -13.81 -16.84
N GLY A 139 21.68 -12.52 -17.19
CA GLY A 139 22.75 -11.87 -17.96
C GLY A 139 23.01 -12.53 -19.33
N GLY A 140 21.96 -13.00 -20.00
CA GLY A 140 22.04 -13.67 -21.30
C GLY A 140 22.49 -15.14 -21.26
N ARG A 141 22.68 -15.71 -20.06
CA ARG A 141 23.01 -17.14 -19.88
C ARG A 141 21.79 -17.91 -19.42
N LEU A 142 21.43 -18.98 -20.14
CA LEU A 142 20.38 -19.91 -19.74
C LEU A 142 20.75 -20.57 -18.40
N VAL A 143 19.88 -20.47 -17.41
CA VAL A 143 20.07 -21.08 -16.09
C VAL A 143 19.01 -22.14 -15.77
N ILE A 144 17.82 -22.04 -16.36
CA ILE A 144 16.77 -23.06 -16.33
C ILE A 144 16.27 -23.30 -17.75
N ASP A 145 16.29 -24.55 -18.22
CA ASP A 145 15.83 -24.95 -19.55
C ASP A 145 14.31 -25.12 -19.66
N SER A 146 13.82 -25.46 -20.85
CA SER A 146 12.38 -25.67 -21.11
C SER A 146 11.76 -26.89 -20.46
N GLY A 147 12.58 -27.78 -19.90
CA GLY A 147 12.12 -28.88 -19.06
C GLY A 147 12.05 -28.51 -17.57
N GLY A 148 12.36 -27.26 -17.20
CA GLY A 148 12.44 -26.83 -15.81
C GLY A 148 13.71 -27.29 -15.09
N THR A 149 14.70 -27.80 -15.80
CA THR A 149 15.95 -28.31 -15.22
C THR A 149 16.96 -27.18 -15.06
N TRP A 150 17.68 -27.16 -13.93
CA TRP A 150 18.82 -26.26 -13.76
C TRP A 150 19.95 -26.63 -14.72
N VAL A 151 20.27 -25.72 -15.63
CA VAL A 151 21.36 -25.86 -16.63
C VAL A 151 22.44 -24.78 -16.47
N GLY A 152 22.31 -23.94 -15.45
CA GLY A 152 23.32 -22.95 -15.08
C GLY A 152 24.60 -23.62 -14.59
N ALA A 153 25.74 -22.92 -14.75
CA ALA A 153 27.02 -23.41 -14.25
C ALA A 153 26.95 -23.66 -12.73
N PRO A 154 27.36 -24.83 -12.22
CA PRO A 154 27.45 -25.07 -10.78
C PRO A 154 28.62 -24.27 -10.22
N VAL A 155 28.39 -23.01 -9.83
CA VAL A 155 29.44 -22.18 -9.23
C VAL A 155 29.21 -22.10 -7.72
N GLY A 156 30.12 -22.70 -6.94
CA GLY A 156 30.55 -22.07 -5.69
C GLY A 156 30.41 -22.79 -4.34
N LEU A 157 30.64 -24.10 -4.19
CA LEU A 157 30.82 -24.71 -2.86
C LEU A 157 32.11 -25.54 -2.68
N GLN A 158 33.17 -25.27 -3.44
CA GLN A 158 34.51 -25.71 -3.01
C GLN A 158 35.34 -24.48 -2.65
N GLY A 159 35.54 -24.29 -1.34
CA GLY A 159 36.40 -23.22 -0.83
C GLY A 159 37.84 -23.39 -1.32
N PRO A 160 38.60 -22.29 -1.43
CA PRO A 160 40.00 -22.37 -1.85
C PRO A 160 40.81 -23.24 -0.87
N PRO A 161 41.88 -23.92 -1.34
CA PRO A 161 42.82 -24.62 -0.46
C PRO A 161 43.31 -23.71 0.66
N GLY A 162 43.43 -24.23 1.89
CA GLY A 162 43.89 -23.45 3.03
C GLY A 162 45.26 -22.82 2.78
N PRO A 163 45.54 -21.63 3.35
CA PRO A 163 46.81 -20.94 3.13
C PRO A 163 48.00 -21.78 3.62
N ALA A 164 49.14 -21.64 2.93
CA ALA A 164 50.39 -22.28 3.32
C ALA A 164 50.81 -21.84 4.74
N GLY A 165 51.37 -22.76 5.52
CA GLY A 165 51.85 -22.46 6.87
C GLY A 165 52.93 -21.37 6.88
N PRO A 166 53.05 -20.58 7.96
CA PRO A 166 54.00 -19.48 8.02
C PRO A 166 55.44 -19.98 7.87
N SER A 167 56.25 -19.19 7.16
CA SER A 167 57.69 -19.44 7.02
C SER A 167 58.41 -19.32 8.37
N GLY A 168 59.42 -20.15 8.61
CA GLY A 168 60.22 -20.11 9.84
C GLY A 168 60.92 -18.75 10.04
N PRO A 169 61.21 -18.36 11.30
CA PRO A 169 61.79 -17.06 11.58
C PRO A 169 63.18 -16.88 10.94
N ALA A 170 63.42 -15.70 10.38
CA ALA A 170 64.70 -15.32 9.77
C ALA A 170 65.82 -15.19 10.81
N GLY A 171 67.05 -15.55 10.43
CA GLY A 171 68.24 -15.41 11.28
C GLY A 171 68.61 -13.93 11.53
N PRO A 172 69.36 -13.64 12.61
CA PRO A 172 69.65 -12.26 13.02
C PRO A 172 70.55 -11.51 12.01
N PRO A 173 70.37 -10.19 11.82
CA PRO A 173 71.12 -9.40 10.83
C PRO A 173 72.61 -9.20 11.19
N GLY A 174 73.47 -9.14 10.17
CA GLY A 174 74.84 -8.64 10.28
C GLY A 174 74.90 -7.10 10.33
N GLY A 175 75.89 -6.54 11.04
CA GLY A 175 76.02 -5.09 11.30
C GLY A 175 76.46 -4.23 10.10
N PRO A 176 76.29 -2.90 10.15
CA PRO A 176 76.40 -2.00 9.00
C PRO A 176 77.84 -1.63 8.63
N GLY A 177 78.11 -1.47 7.33
CA GLY A 177 79.31 -0.81 6.80
C GLY A 177 79.00 0.62 6.32
N GLU A 178 79.97 1.54 6.52
CA GLU A 178 79.80 2.99 6.37
C GLU A 178 79.71 3.49 4.90
N PRO A 179 78.95 4.58 4.62
CA PRO A 179 78.83 5.15 3.27
C PRO A 179 80.05 5.99 2.83
N GLY A 180 80.44 5.85 1.56
CA GLY A 180 81.39 6.74 0.89
C GLY A 180 80.72 7.97 0.24
N PRO A 181 81.44 9.08 0.02
CA PRO A 181 80.87 10.40 -0.23
C PRO A 181 80.41 10.63 -1.70
N PRO A 182 79.40 11.48 -1.96
CA PRO A 182 78.90 11.76 -3.31
C PRO A 182 79.69 12.87 -4.03
N GLY A 183 79.82 12.75 -5.36
CA GLY A 183 80.23 13.82 -6.27
C GLY A 183 79.05 14.31 -7.12
N GLY A 184 78.87 15.64 -7.21
CA GLY A 184 77.69 16.30 -7.78
C GLY A 184 77.80 16.75 -9.24
N PRO A 185 76.66 17.07 -9.88
CA PRO A 185 76.65 17.94 -11.06
C PRO A 185 75.53 19.01 -11.11
N GLY A 186 75.94 20.22 -11.48
CA GLY A 186 75.24 21.24 -12.29
C GLY A 186 73.97 21.90 -11.75
N GLU A 187 74.02 23.20 -11.45
CA GLU A 187 72.84 24.01 -11.10
C GLU A 187 71.88 24.20 -12.29
N PRO A 188 70.60 23.79 -12.18
CA PRO A 188 69.56 24.18 -13.12
C PRO A 188 69.18 25.66 -12.93
N GLY A 189 68.90 26.36 -14.02
CA GLY A 189 68.51 27.78 -13.99
C GLY A 189 67.26 28.05 -13.15
N PRO A 190 67.09 29.29 -12.66
CA PRO A 190 66.02 29.63 -11.74
C PRO A 190 64.64 29.37 -12.38
N PRO A 191 63.72 28.66 -11.68
CA PRO A 191 62.34 28.51 -12.12
C PRO A 191 61.65 29.87 -12.24
N GLY A 192 60.83 30.05 -13.28
CA GLY A 192 60.03 31.27 -13.46
C GLY A 192 59.09 31.51 -12.29
N GLU A 193 58.78 32.78 -12.02
CA GLU A 193 57.92 33.18 -10.90
C GLU A 193 56.53 32.53 -11.01
N PRO A 194 56.00 31.95 -9.92
CA PRO A 194 54.66 31.37 -9.91
C PRO A 194 53.61 32.43 -10.26
N GLY A 195 52.71 32.11 -11.20
CA GLY A 195 51.58 32.97 -11.52
C GLY A 195 50.71 33.24 -10.29
N GLU A 196 50.16 34.45 -10.19
CA GLU A 196 49.33 34.84 -9.05
C GLU A 196 48.14 33.88 -8.84
N PRO A 197 47.82 33.51 -7.59
CA PRO A 197 46.66 32.69 -7.29
C PRO A 197 45.38 33.33 -7.84
N GLY A 198 44.57 32.53 -8.54
CA GLY A 198 43.27 32.99 -9.03
C GLY A 198 42.37 33.47 -7.87
N PRO A 199 41.43 34.39 -8.14
CA PRO A 199 40.54 34.90 -7.10
C PRO A 199 39.73 33.76 -6.46
N PRO A 200 39.41 33.84 -5.15
CA PRO A 200 38.55 32.87 -4.49
C PRO A 200 37.23 32.71 -5.23
N GLY A 201 36.78 31.46 -5.38
CA GLY A 201 35.47 31.17 -5.98
C GLY A 201 34.33 31.81 -5.18
N ILE A 202 33.24 32.16 -5.87
CA ILE A 202 32.03 32.67 -5.20
C ILE A 202 31.51 31.65 -4.17
N PRO A 203 31.08 32.09 -2.97
CA PRO A 203 30.41 31.21 -2.03
C PRO A 203 29.22 30.51 -2.68
N GLY A 204 29.06 29.22 -2.40
CA GLY A 204 27.90 28.46 -2.88
C GLY A 204 26.57 29.01 -2.33
N PRO A 205 25.44 28.70 -2.98
CA PRO A 205 24.13 29.06 -2.44
C PRO A 205 23.93 28.46 -1.05
N ALA A 206 23.19 29.17 -0.20
CA ALA A 206 22.79 28.63 1.10
C ALA A 206 22.07 27.28 0.93
N GLY A 207 22.33 26.34 1.85
CA GLY A 207 21.64 25.05 1.85
C GLY A 207 20.13 25.21 2.08
N PRO A 208 19.31 24.21 1.72
CA PRO A 208 17.89 24.22 2.03
C PRO A 208 17.65 24.31 3.55
N PRO A 209 16.52 24.87 4.01
CA PRO A 209 16.13 24.83 5.41
C PRO A 209 16.17 23.41 5.98
N GLY A 210 16.52 23.28 7.26
CA GLY A 210 16.51 21.99 7.95
C GLY A 210 15.09 21.40 8.08
N PRO A 211 14.95 20.09 8.32
CA PRO A 211 13.65 19.47 8.55
C PRO A 211 12.97 20.09 9.77
N ALA A 212 11.64 20.20 9.72
CA ALA A 212 10.88 20.80 10.80
C ALA A 212 11.06 19.99 12.10
N GLY A 213 11.24 20.70 13.22
CA GLY A 213 11.58 20.07 14.50
C GLY A 213 10.41 19.25 15.05
N VAL A 214 10.67 17.97 15.36
CA VAL A 214 9.75 17.14 16.15
C VAL A 214 9.73 17.67 17.58
N VAL A 215 8.56 18.10 18.04
CA VAL A 215 8.32 18.63 19.39
C VAL A 215 8.06 17.49 20.37
N SER A 216 7.22 16.52 19.98
CA SER A 216 6.96 15.31 20.77
C SER A 216 6.47 14.15 19.91
N SER A 217 6.66 12.94 20.41
CA SER A 217 6.12 11.71 19.80
C SER A 217 5.57 10.80 20.89
N THR A 218 4.32 10.37 20.73
CA THR A 218 3.61 9.49 21.65
C THR A 218 3.11 8.28 20.88
N SER A 219 3.32 7.08 21.42
CA SER A 219 2.74 5.84 20.89
C SER A 219 2.03 5.11 22.02
N VAL A 220 0.80 4.69 21.78
CA VAL A 220 -0.04 3.96 22.72
C VAL A 220 -0.60 2.73 22.04
N SER A 221 -0.64 1.62 22.75
CA SER A 221 -1.30 0.39 22.30
C SER A 221 -2.30 -0.08 23.34
N GLY A 222 -3.39 -0.70 22.90
CA GLY A 222 -4.39 -1.28 23.79
C GLY A 222 -5.60 -1.82 23.05
N MET A 223 -6.52 -2.50 23.75
CA MET A 223 -7.71 -3.09 23.12
C MET A 223 -8.70 -2.05 22.60
N GLY A 224 -8.76 -0.85 23.19
CA GLY A 224 -9.73 0.19 22.81
C GLY A 224 -11.20 -0.28 22.97
N ALA A 225 -12.15 0.42 22.34
CA ALA A 225 -13.58 0.10 22.42
C ALA A 225 -14.09 -0.60 21.15
N ASP A 226 -15.11 -1.44 21.29
CA ASP A 226 -15.85 -1.99 20.15
C ASP A 226 -16.72 -0.92 19.50
N PRO A 227 -16.88 -0.92 18.16
CA PRO A 227 -17.78 0.00 17.47
C PRO A 227 -19.22 -0.09 18.01
N ARG A 228 -19.84 1.07 18.22
CA ARG A 228 -21.24 1.24 18.64
C ARG A 228 -21.87 2.39 17.87
N ALA A 229 -23.18 2.59 18.03
CA ALA A 229 -23.89 3.68 17.36
C ALA A 229 -23.33 5.08 17.69
N THR A 230 -22.77 5.26 18.90
CA THR A 230 -22.18 6.53 19.32
C THR A 230 -20.72 6.63 18.87
N LEU A 231 -20.34 7.78 18.32
CA LEU A 231 -18.95 8.11 18.00
C LEU A 231 -18.09 8.03 19.27
N GLN A 232 -17.03 7.22 19.21
CA GLN A 232 -16.07 7.04 20.29
C GLN A 232 -14.68 6.71 19.75
N PHE A 233 -13.65 6.83 20.59
CA PHE A 233 -12.35 6.28 20.26
C PHE A 233 -12.41 4.75 20.24
N LEU A 234 -12.06 4.17 19.10
CA LEU A 234 -12.04 2.73 18.91
C LEU A 234 -10.64 2.19 19.22
N ALA A 235 -9.60 2.94 18.89
CA ALA A 235 -8.23 2.68 19.35
C ALA A 235 -7.96 3.40 20.68
N ALA A 236 -6.98 2.90 21.45
CA ALA A 236 -6.47 3.65 22.60
C ALA A 236 -5.93 5.03 22.12
N PRO A 237 -6.45 6.16 22.62
CA PRO A 237 -6.03 7.47 22.15
C PRO A 237 -4.63 7.80 22.69
N ALA A 238 -3.83 8.48 21.87
CA ALA A 238 -2.58 9.10 22.29
C ALA A 238 -2.86 10.51 22.79
N THR A 239 -2.25 10.89 23.91
CA THR A 239 -2.29 12.26 24.41
C THR A 239 -1.17 13.08 23.80
N VAL A 240 -1.52 14.24 23.24
CA VAL A 240 -0.58 15.20 22.65
C VAL A 240 -0.79 16.58 23.26
N SER A 241 0.30 17.37 23.31
CA SER A 241 0.28 18.77 23.74
C SER A 241 0.71 19.66 22.58
N VAL A 242 -0.16 20.58 22.19
CA VAL A 242 0.15 21.65 21.23
C VAL A 242 0.48 22.90 22.02
N THR A 243 1.72 23.36 21.93
CA THR A 243 2.25 24.43 22.80
C THR A 243 2.34 25.79 22.12
N GLY A 244 2.27 25.85 20.79
CA GLY A 244 2.39 27.10 20.06
C GLY A 244 1.79 27.05 18.66
N PRO A 245 1.54 28.23 18.05
CA PRO A 245 1.10 28.32 16.67
C PRO A 245 2.15 27.74 15.72
N GLY A 246 1.70 27.16 14.61
CA GLY A 246 2.58 26.52 13.62
C GLY A 246 2.96 25.07 13.95
N GLN A 247 2.40 24.47 15.01
CA GLN A 247 2.51 23.03 15.22
C GLN A 247 1.42 22.26 14.46
N ARG A 248 1.77 21.08 13.98
CA ARG A 248 0.87 20.09 13.37
C ARG A 248 0.98 18.77 14.12
N VAL A 249 -0.13 18.06 14.24
CA VAL A 249 -0.17 16.73 14.86
C VAL A 249 -0.36 15.68 13.78
N PHE A 250 0.67 14.90 13.52
CA PHE A 250 0.64 13.76 12.61
C PHE A 250 0.18 12.54 13.38
N VAL A 251 -0.97 11.99 13.03
CA VAL A 251 -1.56 10.84 13.72
C VAL A 251 -1.65 9.68 12.75
N VAL A 252 -1.19 8.52 13.18
CA VAL A 252 -1.39 7.23 12.51
C VAL A 252 -1.99 6.31 13.55
N SER A 253 -3.14 5.70 13.26
CA SER A 253 -3.81 4.82 14.21
C SER A 253 -4.47 3.67 13.48
N ASN A 254 -4.30 2.46 14.00
CA ASN A 254 -4.89 1.25 13.47
C ASN A 254 -5.48 0.37 14.56
N LYS A 255 -6.48 -0.43 14.20
CA LYS A 255 -7.11 -1.43 15.06
C LYS A 255 -7.54 -2.63 14.24
N ALA A 256 -7.36 -3.82 14.79
CA ALA A 256 -8.00 -5.03 14.26
C ALA A 256 -9.50 -4.98 14.57
N LEU A 257 -10.32 -4.86 13.53
CA LEU A 257 -11.77 -4.82 13.60
C LEU A 257 -12.35 -5.98 12.81
N GLY A 258 -13.30 -6.69 13.41
CA GLY A 258 -13.78 -7.95 12.87
C GLY A 258 -15.15 -8.34 13.38
N ALA A 259 -15.69 -9.39 12.76
CA ALA A 259 -16.97 -9.96 13.13
C ALA A 259 -16.81 -11.43 13.50
N ALA A 260 -17.43 -11.85 14.60
CA ALA A 260 -17.35 -13.22 15.09
C ALA A 260 -18.35 -14.13 14.34
N ALA A 261 -19.59 -14.25 14.83
CA ALA A 261 -20.55 -15.20 14.27
C ALA A 261 -21.37 -14.67 13.08
N SER A 262 -21.70 -13.37 13.08
CA SER A 262 -22.48 -12.72 12.04
C SER A 262 -21.59 -11.74 11.27
N PRO A 263 -21.79 -11.54 9.95
CA PRO A 263 -21.12 -10.47 9.22
C PRO A 263 -21.41 -9.11 9.88
N ALA A 264 -20.42 -8.23 9.86
CA ALA A 264 -20.57 -6.86 10.34
C ALA A 264 -20.42 -5.89 9.18
N ASP A 265 -21.16 -4.79 9.25
CA ASP A 265 -21.29 -3.80 8.19
C ASP A 265 -21.45 -2.39 8.78
N ARG A 266 -21.61 -1.39 7.91
CA ARG A 266 -21.92 -0.01 8.30
C ARG A 266 -20.99 0.57 9.37
N LEU A 267 -19.69 0.26 9.29
CA LEU A 267 -18.67 0.86 10.13
C LEU A 267 -18.13 2.14 9.48
N PHE A 268 -18.03 3.18 10.31
CA PHE A 268 -17.52 4.50 9.95
C PHE A 268 -16.30 4.83 10.80
N LEU A 269 -15.19 5.21 10.16
CA LEU A 269 -13.89 5.43 10.81
C LEU A 269 -13.29 6.79 10.43
N TRP A 270 -12.68 7.47 11.41
CA TRP A 270 -11.87 8.67 11.20
C TRP A 270 -10.67 8.70 12.12
N ILE A 271 -9.74 9.61 11.86
CA ILE A 271 -8.89 10.14 12.92
C ILE A 271 -9.66 11.25 13.62
N CYS A 272 -9.76 11.17 14.95
CA CYS A 272 -10.39 12.20 15.76
C CYS A 272 -9.40 12.89 16.70
N SER A 273 -9.80 14.08 17.13
CA SER A 273 -9.24 14.79 18.28
C SER A 273 -10.31 15.10 19.31
N GLN A 274 -9.96 15.07 20.60
CA GLN A 274 -10.82 15.49 21.70
C GLN A 274 -10.00 16.35 22.68
N PRO A 275 -10.42 17.60 22.96
CA PRO A 275 -9.79 18.41 24.01
C PRO A 275 -9.91 17.73 25.38
N ILE A 276 -8.82 17.73 26.15
CA ILE A 276 -8.79 17.12 27.50
C ILE A 276 -9.31 18.10 28.56
N GLU A 277 -8.94 19.38 28.46
CA GLU A 277 -9.36 20.42 29.43
C GLU A 277 -9.72 21.74 28.72
N PRO A 278 -11.00 22.18 28.77
CA PRO A 278 -12.15 21.40 29.24
C PRO A 278 -12.39 20.18 28.36
N VAL A 279 -12.94 19.10 28.92
CA VAL A 279 -13.30 17.91 28.14
C VAL A 279 -14.31 18.31 27.08
N GLY A 280 -13.92 18.22 25.81
CA GLY A 280 -14.75 18.57 24.67
C GLY A 280 -15.33 17.35 23.96
N ASP A 281 -16.10 17.59 22.90
CA ASP A 281 -16.59 16.55 22.01
C ASP A 281 -15.46 15.93 21.17
N ILE A 282 -15.70 14.71 20.69
CA ILE A 282 -14.82 14.04 19.73
C ILE A 282 -15.06 14.64 18.35
N HIS A 283 -14.02 15.19 17.74
CA HIS A 283 -14.07 15.84 16.42
C HIS A 283 -13.39 14.97 15.35
N PRO A 284 -14.14 14.37 14.41
CA PRO A 284 -13.57 13.69 13.25
C PRO A 284 -12.83 14.65 12.32
N THR A 285 -11.72 14.18 11.74
CA THR A 285 -10.93 14.95 10.78
C THR A 285 -10.84 14.24 9.44
N GLY A 286 -10.95 15.03 8.36
CA GLY A 286 -10.86 14.54 6.99
C GLY A 286 -12.12 13.81 6.54
N THR A 287 -12.00 13.05 5.45
CA THR A 287 -13.11 12.29 4.90
C THR A 287 -13.37 11.02 5.72
N GLY A 288 -12.35 10.37 6.29
CA GLY A 288 -12.53 9.07 6.94
C GLY A 288 -12.89 7.97 5.94
N VAL A 289 -13.42 6.85 6.45
CA VAL A 289 -13.84 5.68 5.69
C VAL A 289 -15.23 5.27 6.15
N TYR A 290 -16.11 4.93 5.20
CA TYR A 290 -17.53 4.69 5.46
C TYR A 290 -17.97 3.32 5.02
N ALA A 291 -19.08 2.85 5.62
CA ALA A 291 -19.80 1.65 5.24
C ALA A 291 -18.91 0.40 5.08
N LEU A 292 -17.87 0.29 5.90
CA LEU A 292 -17.01 -0.89 5.89
C LEU A 292 -17.82 -2.13 6.27
N ARG A 293 -17.52 -3.23 5.60
CA ARG A 293 -18.14 -4.54 5.83
C ARG A 293 -17.08 -5.61 5.92
N VAL A 294 -17.31 -6.59 6.77
CA VAL A 294 -16.47 -7.78 6.92
C VAL A 294 -17.34 -9.03 7.06
N PRO A 295 -16.96 -10.16 6.45
CA PRO A 295 -17.66 -11.43 6.66
C PRO A 295 -17.59 -11.90 8.12
N ALA A 296 -18.47 -12.83 8.49
CA ALA A 296 -18.34 -13.55 9.76
C ALA A 296 -16.98 -14.29 9.83
N ASN A 297 -16.48 -14.48 11.05
CA ASN A 297 -15.21 -15.12 11.39
C ASN A 297 -13.99 -14.45 10.75
N THR A 298 -14.02 -13.12 10.63
CA THR A 298 -12.89 -12.34 10.11
C THR A 298 -12.45 -11.29 11.12
N SER A 299 -11.18 -10.89 11.01
CA SER A 299 -10.62 -9.73 11.70
C SER A 299 -9.60 -9.10 10.78
N VAL A 300 -9.72 -7.79 10.54
CA VAL A 300 -8.89 -7.06 9.58
C VAL A 300 -8.29 -5.85 10.29
N SER A 301 -6.98 -5.64 10.13
CA SER A 301 -6.33 -4.42 10.63
C SER A 301 -6.75 -3.23 9.77
N MET A 302 -7.50 -2.32 10.35
CA MET A 302 -7.97 -1.09 9.71
C MET A 302 -7.22 0.08 10.31
N GLY A 303 -6.58 0.89 9.48
CA GLY A 303 -5.77 2.01 9.92
C GLY A 303 -5.99 3.26 9.09
N LEU A 304 -5.97 4.41 9.77
CA LEU A 304 -6.06 5.73 9.17
C LEU A 304 -4.89 6.60 9.63
N SER A 305 -4.65 7.66 8.85
CA SER A 305 -3.70 8.70 9.22
C SER A 305 -4.24 10.06 8.86
N ALA A 306 -3.95 11.07 9.66
CA ALA A 306 -4.31 12.45 9.39
C ALA A 306 -3.26 13.42 9.96
N VAL A 307 -3.23 14.63 9.40
CA VAL A 307 -2.48 15.75 9.95
C VAL A 307 -3.49 16.75 10.52
N LEU A 308 -3.40 17.01 11.82
CA LEU A 308 -4.34 17.85 12.54
C LEU A 308 -3.74 19.24 12.77
N SER A 309 -4.55 20.25 12.52
CA SER A 309 -4.29 21.64 12.91
C SER A 309 -5.15 21.96 14.13
N LEU A 310 -4.54 21.85 15.31
CA LEU A 310 -5.23 22.07 16.58
C LEU A 310 -4.75 23.37 17.23
N PRO A 311 -5.63 24.13 17.90
CA PRO A 311 -5.21 25.23 18.78
C PRO A 311 -4.25 24.74 19.89
N PRO A 312 -3.51 25.65 20.55
CA PRO A 312 -2.74 25.31 21.73
C PRO A 312 -3.62 24.67 22.81
N GLY A 313 -3.20 23.52 23.34
CA GLY A 313 -3.97 22.73 24.29
C GLY A 313 -3.53 21.27 24.34
N GLN A 314 -4.15 20.49 25.24
CA GLN A 314 -3.95 19.05 25.31
C GLN A 314 -5.13 18.30 24.68
N TYR A 315 -4.80 17.29 23.87
CA TYR A 315 -5.79 16.54 23.11
C TYR A 315 -5.52 15.04 23.20
N ASN A 316 -6.61 14.28 23.27
CA ASN A 316 -6.61 12.87 22.91
C ASN A 316 -6.80 12.77 21.39
N VAL A 317 -5.93 12.02 20.72
CA VAL A 317 -5.99 11.79 19.27
C VAL A 317 -5.89 10.30 18.96
N GLY A 318 -6.55 9.84 17.91
CA GLY A 318 -6.51 8.43 17.52
C GLY A 318 -7.68 8.01 16.63
N LEU A 319 -7.72 6.73 16.28
CA LEU A 319 -8.81 6.14 15.50
C LEU A 319 -10.10 6.15 16.31
N CYS A 320 -11.10 6.81 15.74
CA CYS A 320 -12.47 6.87 16.26
C CYS A 320 -13.43 6.34 15.23
N GLY A 321 -14.64 6.04 15.67
CA GLY A 321 -15.68 5.61 14.75
C GLY A 321 -16.99 5.29 15.44
N SER A 322 -17.95 4.96 14.61
CA SER A 322 -19.27 4.46 15.00
C SER A 322 -19.69 3.35 14.05
N SER A 323 -20.64 2.53 14.49
CA SER A 323 -21.23 1.47 13.71
C SER A 323 -22.71 1.36 14.01
N GLU A 324 -23.51 1.20 12.96
CA GLU A 324 -24.92 0.82 13.09
C GLU A 324 -25.08 -0.69 13.31
N SER A 325 -24.09 -1.47 12.88
CA SER A 325 -24.05 -2.92 13.07
C SER A 325 -23.52 -3.26 14.45
N PRO A 326 -24.22 -4.09 15.24
CA PRO A 326 -23.76 -4.54 16.56
C PRO A 326 -22.75 -5.71 16.46
N PHE A 327 -22.39 -6.15 15.25
CA PHE A 327 -21.65 -7.40 15.03
C PHE A 327 -20.12 -7.25 14.94
N TRP A 328 -19.59 -6.02 15.13
CA TRP A 328 -18.14 -5.77 15.23
C TRP A 328 -17.60 -6.24 16.59
N THR A 329 -17.54 -7.56 16.78
CA THR A 329 -17.26 -8.19 18.07
C THR A 329 -15.99 -9.04 18.08
N ASN A 330 -15.34 -9.23 16.93
CA ASN A 330 -14.06 -9.94 16.82
C ASN A 330 -12.90 -8.94 16.65
N ASN A 331 -12.84 -8.00 17.59
CA ASN A 331 -11.85 -6.93 17.59
C ASN A 331 -10.65 -7.31 18.46
N ASP A 332 -9.50 -6.74 18.15
CA ASP A 332 -8.26 -7.00 18.89
C ASP A 332 -7.49 -5.69 19.13
N TYR A 333 -6.20 -5.79 19.48
CA TYR A 333 -5.32 -4.67 19.80
C TYR A 333 -5.33 -3.56 18.73
N SER A 334 -5.15 -2.36 19.24
CA SER A 334 -4.97 -1.12 18.49
C SER A 334 -3.63 -0.50 18.81
N TYR A 335 -3.13 0.29 17.87
CA TYR A 335 -1.93 1.10 17.99
C TYR A 335 -2.25 2.51 17.51
N THR A 336 -1.86 3.51 18.29
CA THR A 336 -1.96 4.93 17.93
C THR A 336 -0.62 5.59 18.14
N SER A 337 -0.07 6.16 17.09
CA SER A 337 1.12 6.99 17.12
C SER A 337 0.77 8.41 16.72
N ALA A 338 1.22 9.38 17.52
CA ALA A 338 1.03 10.79 17.27
C ALA A 338 2.35 11.55 17.41
N VAL A 339 2.66 12.40 16.45
CA VAL A 339 3.87 13.24 16.44
C VAL A 339 3.44 14.69 16.33
N VAL A 340 3.87 15.52 17.27
CA VAL A 340 3.74 16.97 17.18
C VAL A 340 5.03 17.50 16.57
N ALA A 341 4.94 18.18 15.44
CA ALA A 341 6.09 18.80 14.80
C ALA A 341 5.76 20.25 14.41
N MET A 342 6.81 21.07 14.29
CA MET A 342 6.69 22.39 13.67
C MET A 342 6.38 22.24 12.19
N GLU A 343 5.68 23.22 11.62
CA GLU A 343 5.49 23.40 10.18
C GLU A 343 6.70 24.10 9.54
#